data_AF-A0A645EZL9-F1
#
_entry.id   AF-A0A645EZL9-F1
#
_cell.length_a   1.000
_cell.length_b   1.000
_cell.length_c   1.000
_cell.angle_alpha   90.00
_cell.angle_beta   90.00
_cell.angle_gamma   90.00
#
_symmetry.space_group_name_H-M   'P 1'
#
loop_
_entity.id
_entity.type
_entity.pdbx_description
1 polymer ?
#
loop_
_entity_poly.entity_id
_entity_poly.type
_entity_poly.pdbx_seq_one_letter_code
_entity_poly.pdbx_strand_id
1 'polypeptide(L)'
;MRWGIETFFKMAKSYLRLGTEFQGRSFDMMISHTTIVFTRYLILEWERRQNTDERSLGGLFYLFADEVVDLDLKTALRQLMVFVLDLLTNKSGNNESSISQLQNWVSELPSYITALFAQPGCES
;
A
#
# COMPACT_ATOMS: atom_id res chain seq x y z
N MET A 1 14.50 1.38 -6.09
CA MET A 1 14.94 1.02 -4.72
C MET A 1 16.46 0.78 -4.60
N ARG A 2 17.10 -0.03 -5.45
CA ARG A 2 18.55 -0.35 -5.41
C ARG A 2 19.50 0.87 -5.38
N TRP A 3 19.29 1.84 -6.27
CA TRP A 3 20.12 3.07 -6.34
C TRP A 3 20.04 3.97 -5.10
N GLY A 4 18.91 3.97 -4.40
CA GLY A 4 18.72 4.75 -3.18
C GLY A 4 19.60 4.23 -2.04
N ILE A 5 19.66 2.92 -1.87
CA ILE A 5 20.50 2.27 -0.84
C ILE A 5 21.99 2.50 -1.13
N GLU A 6 22.40 2.44 -2.39
CA GLU A 6 23.77 2.72 -2.79
C GLU A 6 24.17 4.18 -2.49
N THR A 7 23.29 5.13 -2.82
CA THR A 7 23.49 6.55 -2.51
C THR A 7 23.59 6.78 -1.01
N PHE A 8 22.70 6.17 -0.21
CA PHE A 8 22.77 6.22 1.24
C PHE A 8 24.13 5.73 1.77
N PHE A 9 24.58 4.54 1.36
CA PHE A 9 25.86 4.01 1.87
C PHE A 9 27.05 4.82 1.39
N LYS A 10 27.01 5.40 0.19
CA LYS A 10 28.01 6.35 -0.28
C LYS A 10 28.05 7.59 0.61
N MET A 11 26.90 8.20 0.91
CA MET A 11 26.79 9.36 1.80
C MET A 11 27.28 9.02 3.21
N ALA A 12 26.78 7.93 3.80
CA ALA A 12 27.12 7.52 5.16
C ALA A 12 28.62 7.21 5.33
N LYS A 13 29.23 6.46 4.41
CA LYS A 13 30.64 6.07 4.53
C LYS A 13 31.61 7.16 4.10
N SER A 14 31.40 7.75 2.92
CA SER A 14 32.37 8.68 2.32
C SER A 14 32.26 10.10 2.89
N TYR A 15 31.04 10.57 3.17
CA TYR A 15 30.82 11.95 3.59
C TYR A 15 30.57 12.08 5.09
N LEU A 16 29.83 11.14 5.67
CA LEU A 16 29.51 11.14 7.11
C LEU A 16 30.42 10.21 7.94
N ARG A 17 31.45 9.63 7.31
CA ARG A 17 32.57 8.93 7.98
C ARG A 17 32.18 7.75 8.88
N LEU A 18 31.12 7.00 8.52
CA LEU A 18 30.60 5.86 9.29
C LEU A 18 31.66 4.83 9.75
N GLY A 19 32.76 4.64 9.00
CA GLY A 19 33.83 3.70 9.37
C GLY A 19 35.19 4.32 9.63
N THR A 20 35.33 5.64 9.48
CA THR A 20 36.63 6.34 9.51
C THR A 20 36.71 7.43 10.56
N GLU A 21 35.58 7.89 11.12
CA GLU A 21 35.57 8.95 12.14
C GLU A 21 36.15 8.48 13.47
N PHE A 22 35.78 7.27 13.91
CA PHE A 22 36.25 6.69 15.16
C PHE A 22 36.55 5.20 15.01
N GLN A 23 37.57 4.72 15.71
CA GLN A 23 37.95 3.29 15.77
C GLN A 23 37.57 2.71 17.15
N GLY A 24 36.29 2.86 17.50
CA GLY A 24 35.73 2.37 18.75
C GLY A 24 35.74 0.85 18.83
N ARG A 25 36.14 0.29 19.99
CA ARG A 25 36.22 -1.17 20.21
C ARG A 25 35.04 -1.74 21.01
N SER A 26 34.25 -0.88 21.65
CA SER A 26 33.03 -1.29 22.37
C SER A 26 31.83 -1.31 21.43
N PHE A 27 30.96 -2.31 21.57
CA PHE A 27 29.72 -2.41 20.80
C PHE A 27 28.81 -1.19 20.99
N ASP A 28 28.63 -0.70 22.21
CA ASP A 28 27.77 0.46 22.49
C ASP A 28 28.23 1.73 21.75
N MET A 29 29.53 1.97 21.70
CA MET A 29 30.10 3.07 20.93
C MET A 29 29.84 2.92 19.43
N MET A 30 30.00 1.71 18.88
CA MET A 30 29.77 1.44 17.46
C MET A 30 28.30 1.64 17.07
N ILE A 31 27.38 1.18 17.92
CA ILE A 31 25.94 1.39 17.75
C ILE A 31 25.60 2.87 17.85
N SER A 32 26.12 3.57 18.87
CA SER A 32 25.88 5.00 19.07
C SER A 32 26.39 5.83 17.89
N HIS A 33 27.61 5.55 17.43
CA HIS A 33 28.20 6.25 16.27
C HIS A 33 27.39 6.00 15.00
N THR A 34 27.04 4.74 14.71
CA THR A 34 26.21 4.39 13.55
C THR A 34 24.87 5.11 13.59
N THR A 35 24.23 5.14 14.77
CA THR A 35 22.96 5.83 14.98
C THR A 35 23.10 7.32 14.67
N ILE A 36 24.12 7.98 15.22
CA ILE A 36 24.37 9.42 14.98
C ILE A 36 24.58 9.69 13.49
N VAL A 37 25.41 8.89 12.81
CA VAL A 37 25.66 9.04 11.37
C VAL A 37 24.37 8.88 10.56
N PHE A 38 23.53 7.91 10.90
CA PHE A 38 22.27 7.69 10.20
C PHE A 38 21.25 8.79 10.48
N THR A 39 21.16 9.28 11.73
CA THR A 39 20.32 10.43 12.07
C THR A 39 20.75 11.69 11.30
N ARG A 40 22.06 11.95 11.18
CA ARG A 40 22.57 13.07 10.36
C ARG A 40 22.13 12.94 8.90
N TYR A 41 22.24 11.74 8.32
CA TYR A 41 21.74 11.49 6.96
C TYR A 41 20.24 11.74 6.83
N LEU A 42 19.44 11.26 7.78
CA LEU A 42 17.98 11.43 7.76
C LEU A 42 17.57 12.92 7.78
N ILE A 43 18.25 13.74 8.59
CA ILE A 43 18.00 15.19 8.63
C ILE A 43 18.33 15.83 7.28
N LEU A 44 19.48 15.49 6.69
CA LEU A 44 19.90 16.02 5.39
C LEU A 44 18.95 15.63 4.26
N GLU A 45 18.50 14.37 4.20
CA GLU A 45 17.52 13.94 3.20
C GLU A 45 16.16 14.57 3.43
N TRP A 46 15.76 14.78 4.68
CA TRP A 46 14.53 15.50 4.99
C TRP A 46 14.58 16.93 4.47
N GLU A 47 15.67 17.66 4.74
CA GLU A 47 15.87 19.02 4.23
C GLU A 47 15.95 19.05 2.70
N ARG A 48 16.70 18.13 2.08
CA ARG A 48 16.77 18.00 0.62
C ARG A 48 15.38 17.80 0.03
N ARG A 49 14.55 16.98 0.66
CA ARG A 49 13.17 16.74 0.23
C ARG A 49 12.32 17.99 0.36
N GLN A 50 12.35 18.70 1.48
CA GLN A 50 11.58 19.95 1.65
C GLN A 50 11.89 20.96 0.54
N ASN A 51 13.12 20.97 0.04
CA ASN A 51 13.55 21.88 -1.04
C ASN A 51 13.31 21.34 -2.47
N THR A 52 12.97 20.05 -2.64
CA THR A 52 12.85 19.41 -3.97
C THR A 52 11.43 18.90 -4.26
N ASP A 53 10.67 18.53 -3.23
CA ASP A 53 9.34 17.95 -3.33
C ASP A 53 8.38 18.74 -2.45
N GLU A 54 7.37 19.36 -3.06
CA GLU A 54 6.34 20.14 -2.36
C GLU A 54 5.44 19.27 -1.47
N ARG A 55 5.41 17.96 -1.70
CA ARG A 55 4.58 17.04 -0.92
C ARG A 55 5.21 16.76 0.44
N SER A 56 4.42 16.96 1.48
CA SER A 56 4.78 16.55 2.84
C SER A 56 4.93 15.02 2.95
N LEU A 57 5.65 14.56 3.98
CA LEU A 57 5.71 13.13 4.29
C LEU A 57 4.31 12.55 4.50
N GLY A 58 3.42 13.28 5.18
CA GLY A 58 2.02 12.88 5.37
C GLY A 58 1.26 12.73 4.05
N GLY A 59 1.44 13.67 3.10
CA GLY A 59 0.85 13.58 1.77
C GLY A 59 1.36 12.37 0.99
N LEU A 60 2.64 12.04 1.13
CA LEU A 60 3.20 10.83 0.53
C LEU A 60 2.65 9.55 1.17
N PHE A 61 2.52 9.51 2.49
CA PHE A 61 1.87 8.39 3.18
C PHE A 61 0.42 8.22 2.75
N TYR A 62 -0.31 9.31 2.55
CA TYR A 62 -1.69 9.25 2.06
C TYR A 62 -1.76 8.67 0.64
N LEU A 63 -0.90 9.13 -0.28
CA LEU A 63 -0.82 8.59 -1.63
C LEU A 63 -0.45 7.10 -1.65
N PHE A 64 0.53 6.69 -0.84
CA PHE A 64 0.88 5.28 -0.73
C PHE A 64 -0.21 4.46 -0.05
N ALA A 65 -0.91 5.02 0.94
CA ALA A 65 -2.03 4.34 1.57
C ALA A 65 -3.16 4.10 0.56
N ASP A 66 -3.44 5.08 -0.31
CA ASP A 66 -4.40 4.96 -1.42
C ASP A 66 -3.96 3.89 -2.43
N GLU A 67 -2.68 3.89 -2.83
CA GLU A 67 -2.10 2.85 -3.71
C GLU A 67 -2.11 1.44 -3.07
N VAL A 68 -1.99 1.37 -1.74
CA VAL A 68 -1.98 0.12 -0.94
C VAL A 68 -3.39 -0.24 -0.46
N VAL A 69 -4.45 0.48 -0.89
CA VAL A 69 -5.82 -0.02 -0.72
C VAL A 69 -5.94 -1.29 -1.57
N ASP A 70 -5.73 -2.43 -0.93
CA ASP A 70 -6.09 -3.72 -1.47
C ASP A 70 -7.58 -3.70 -1.84
N LEU A 71 -7.92 -4.36 -2.94
CA LEU A 71 -9.30 -4.52 -3.37
C LEU A 71 -10.09 -5.16 -2.21
N ASP A 72 -10.93 -4.37 -1.55
CA ASP A 72 -11.66 -4.84 -0.39
C ASP A 72 -12.60 -5.98 -0.81
N LEU A 73 -12.83 -6.94 0.10
CA LEU A 73 -13.62 -8.13 -0.18
C LEU A 73 -15.01 -7.79 -0.74
N LYS A 74 -15.61 -6.69 -0.27
CA LYS A 74 -16.93 -6.24 -0.70
C LYS A 74 -16.88 -5.74 -2.15
N THR A 75 -15.90 -4.92 -2.51
CA THR A 75 -15.68 -4.47 -3.88
C THR A 75 -15.30 -5.62 -4.81
N ALA A 76 -14.43 -6.55 -4.37
CA ALA A 76 -14.06 -7.73 -5.12
C ALA A 76 -15.27 -8.63 -5.44
N LEU A 77 -16.09 -8.95 -4.44
CA LEU A 77 -17.28 -9.78 -4.60
C LEU A 77 -18.31 -9.11 -5.51
N ARG A 78 -18.48 -7.79 -5.42
CA ARG A 78 -19.37 -7.04 -6.32
C ARG A 78 -18.87 -7.08 -7.76
N GLN A 79 -17.59 -6.81 -7.99
CA GLN A 79 -17.00 -6.88 -9.33
C GLN A 79 -17.13 -8.28 -9.92
N LEU A 80 -16.91 -9.32 -9.12
CA LEU A 80 -17.12 -10.71 -9.53
C LEU A 80 -18.58 -10.97 -9.94
N MET A 81 -19.55 -10.50 -9.15
CA MET A 81 -20.98 -10.66 -9.48
C MET A 81 -21.38 -9.94 -10.76
N VAL A 82 -20.89 -8.70 -10.95
CA VAL A 82 -21.11 -7.95 -12.20
C VAL A 82 -20.50 -8.68 -13.39
N PHE A 83 -19.27 -9.19 -13.25
CA PHE A 83 -18.61 -9.96 -14.29
C PHE A 83 -19.35 -11.25 -14.65
N VAL A 84 -19.84 -12.00 -13.66
CA VAL A 84 -20.63 -13.21 -13.88
C VAL A 84 -21.96 -12.89 -14.58
N LEU A 85 -22.64 -11.82 -14.18
CA LEU A 85 -23.87 -11.38 -14.84
C LEU A 85 -23.61 -10.97 -16.29
N ASP A 86 -22.56 -10.20 -16.56
CA ASP A 86 -22.19 -9.76 -17.91
C ASP A 86 -21.86 -10.94 -18.83
N LEU A 87 -21.11 -11.94 -18.34
CA LEU A 87 -20.85 -13.18 -19.08
C LEU A 87 -22.12 -13.96 -19.40
N LEU A 88 -23.09 -13.97 -18.47
CA LEU A 88 -24.37 -14.65 -18.67
C LEU A 88 -25.30 -13.85 -19.59
N THR A 89 -25.23 -12.53 -19.63
CA THR A 89 -26.04 -11.73 -20.57
C THR A 89 -25.47 -11.72 -21.99
N ASN A 90 -24.14 -11.77 -22.14
CA ASN A 90 -23.48 -11.70 -23.44
C ASN A 90 -23.41 -13.04 -24.20
N LYS A 91 -23.77 -14.16 -23.54
CA LYS A 91 -23.84 -15.48 -24.18
C LYS A 91 -25.18 -15.64 -24.90
N SER A 92 -25.14 -15.98 -26.20
CA SER A 92 -26.26 -16.11 -27.16
C SER A 92 -27.33 -17.20 -26.85
N GLY A 93 -27.49 -17.62 -25.59
CA GLY A 93 -28.48 -18.59 -25.15
C GLY A 93 -29.48 -17.98 -24.16
N ASN A 94 -30.67 -18.58 -24.03
CA ASN A 94 -31.63 -18.18 -23.01
C ASN A 94 -31.08 -18.50 -21.60
N ASN A 95 -30.44 -17.52 -20.97
CA ASN A 95 -29.76 -17.69 -19.68
C ASN A 95 -30.61 -17.20 -18.49
N GLU A 96 -31.90 -16.89 -18.69
CA GLU A 96 -32.81 -16.45 -17.63
C GLU A 96 -32.91 -17.45 -16.47
N SER A 97 -32.85 -18.76 -16.78
CA SER A 97 -32.82 -19.82 -15.76
C SER A 97 -31.53 -19.79 -14.95
N SER A 98 -30.37 -19.61 -15.59
CA SER A 98 -29.08 -19.50 -14.92
C SER A 98 -28.99 -18.26 -14.03
N ILE A 99 -29.56 -17.13 -14.49
CA ILE A 99 -29.61 -15.87 -13.72
C ILE A 99 -30.49 -16.03 -12.49
N SER A 100 -31.69 -16.62 -12.63
CA SER A 100 -32.59 -16.85 -11.49
C SER A 100 -32.03 -17.86 -10.48
N GLN A 101 -31.32 -18.90 -10.93
CA GLN A 101 -30.59 -19.81 -10.05
C GLN A 101 -29.50 -19.09 -9.25
N LEU A 102 -28.79 -18.16 -9.89
CA LEU A 102 -27.73 -17.38 -9.24
C LEU A 102 -28.31 -16.44 -8.18
N GLN A 103 -29.45 -15.79 -8.46
CA GLN A 103 -30.15 -14.95 -7.50
C GLN A 103 -30.68 -15.74 -6.30
N ASN A 104 -31.22 -16.94 -6.53
CA ASN A 104 -31.67 -17.83 -5.46
C ASN A 104 -30.50 -18.31 -4.59
N TRP A 105 -29.37 -18.67 -5.21
CA TRP A 105 -28.19 -19.03 -4.43
C TRP A 105 -27.69 -17.85 -3.57
N VAL A 106 -27.70 -16.62 -4.10
CA VAL A 106 -27.34 -15.42 -3.33
C VAL A 106 -28.28 -15.21 -2.15
N SER A 107 -29.59 -15.47 -2.30
CA SER A 107 -30.56 -15.29 -1.20
C SER A 107 -30.45 -16.37 -0.11
N GLU A 108 -29.84 -17.52 -0.42
CA GLU A 108 -29.53 -18.59 0.54
C GLU A 108 -28.25 -18.33 1.37
N LEU A 109 -27.43 -17.35 0.97
CA LEU A 109 -26.21 -17.02 1.70
C LEU A 109 -26.51 -16.37 3.07
N PRO A 110 -25.63 -16.58 4.07
CA PRO A 110 -25.75 -15.90 5.37
C PRO A 110 -25.86 -14.37 5.25
N SER A 111 -26.59 -13.76 6.18
CA SER A 111 -26.90 -12.31 6.17
C SER A 111 -25.66 -11.41 6.11
N TYR A 112 -24.54 -11.83 6.71
CA TYR A 112 -23.30 -11.07 6.67
C TYR A 112 -22.62 -11.10 5.28
N ILE A 113 -22.88 -12.11 4.44
CA ILE A 113 -22.39 -12.18 3.06
C ILE A 113 -23.33 -11.43 2.13
N THR A 114 -24.65 -11.57 2.32
CA THR A 114 -25.64 -10.85 1.51
C THR A 114 -25.56 -9.33 1.71
N ALA A 115 -25.21 -8.88 2.92
CA ALA A 115 -24.91 -7.48 3.21
C ALA A 115 -23.73 -6.91 2.40
N LEU A 116 -22.80 -7.75 1.91
CA LEU A 116 -21.70 -7.28 1.05
C LEU A 116 -22.20 -6.88 -0.35
N PHE A 117 -23.28 -7.50 -0.82
CA PHE A 117 -23.90 -7.19 -2.11
C PHE A 117 -24.84 -5.97 -2.04
N ALA A 118 -25.35 -5.59 -0.87
CA ALA A 118 -26.23 -4.44 -0.70
C ALA A 118 -25.50 -3.12 -0.99
N GLN A 119 -26.03 -2.29 -1.90
CA GLN A 119 -25.53 -0.94 -2.21
C GLN A 119 -25.43 -0.11 -0.91
N PRO A 120 -24.37 0.72 -0.72
CA PRO A 120 -24.43 1.70 0.36
C PRO A 120 -25.60 2.63 0.05
N GLY A 121 -26.66 2.59 0.87
CA GLY A 121 -27.63 3.68 0.88
C GLY A 121 -26.87 4.93 1.29
N CYS A 122 -26.89 5.97 0.47
CA CYS A 122 -26.43 7.29 0.88
C CYS A 122 -27.14 7.66 2.19
N GLU A 123 -26.42 7.64 3.30
CA GLU A 123 -26.80 8.48 4.43
C GLU A 123 -26.57 9.92 3.96
N SER A 124 -27.67 10.65 3.80
CA SER A 124 -27.70 12.09 3.48
C SER A 124 -27.29 12.92 4.69
#